data_AF-A0A2E5B6A1-F1
#
_entry.id   AF-A0A2E5B6A1-F1
#
_cell.length_a   1.000
_cell.length_b   1.000
_cell.length_c   1.000
_cell.angle_alpha   90.00
_cell.angle_beta   90.00
_cell.angle_gamma   90.00
#
_symmetry.space_group_name_H-M   'P 1'
#
loop_
_entity.id
_entity.type
_entity.pdbx_description
1 polymer ?
#
loop_
_entity_poly.entity_id
_entity_poly.type
_entity_poly.pdbx_seq_one_letter_code
_entity_poly.pdbx_strand_id
1 'polypeptide(L)' 'MDKEDVKKMIDKSIEIAMDKHNKTATVISAILGFFCLAAFVDGLFRLLGRIPPFLGLDVNIIPSLIGQ' A
#
# COMPACT_ATOMS: atom_id res chain seq x y z
N MET A 1 -27.88 -38.66 -5.55
CA MET A 1 -27.24 -37.40 -5.13
C MET A 1 -28.12 -36.29 -5.67
N ASP A 2 -28.75 -35.54 -4.77
CA ASP A 2 -29.70 -34.50 -5.17
C ASP A 2 -28.94 -33.26 -5.70
N LYS A 3 -29.56 -32.50 -6.60
CA LYS A 3 -28.95 -31.30 -7.20
C LYS A 3 -28.69 -30.22 -6.13
N GLU A 4 -29.50 -30.18 -5.07
CA GLU A 4 -29.32 -29.24 -3.96
C GLU A 4 -28.06 -29.52 -3.13
N ASP A 5 -27.72 -30.79 -2.92
CA ASP A 5 -26.51 -31.17 -2.18
C ASP A 5 -25.24 -30.78 -2.93
N VAL A 6 -25.23 -30.96 -4.26
CA VAL A 6 -24.12 -30.55 -5.13
C VAL A 6 -23.96 -29.03 -5.09
N LYS A 7 -25.06 -28.29 -5.13
CA LYS A 7 -25.03 -26.83 -5.06
C LYS A 7 -24.45 -26.33 -3.72
N LYS A 8 -24.87 -26.92 -2.60
CA LYS A 8 -24.30 -26.61 -1.27
C LYS A 8 -22.80 -26.86 -1.19
N MET A 9 -22.31 -27.93 -1.81
CA MET A 9 -20.86 -28.23 -1.84
C MET A 9 -20.07 -27.19 -2.64
N ILE A 10 -20.61 -26.73 -3.77
CA ILE A 10 -20.00 -25.68 -4.60
C ILE A 10 -19.98 -24.34 -3.84
N ASP A 11 -21.12 -23.93 -3.28
CA ASP A 11 -21.25 -22.66 -2.56
C ASP A 11 -20.27 -22.59 -1.38
N LYS A 12 -20.16 -23.66 -0.60
CA LYS A 12 -19.21 -23.76 0.52
C LYS A 12 -17.75 -23.70 0.06
N SER A 13 -17.44 -24.27 -1.09
CA SER A 13 -16.08 -24.23 -1.65
C SER A 13 -15.70 -22.81 -2.10
N ILE A 14 -16.65 -22.07 -2.68
CA ILE A 14 -16.46 -20.68 -3.11
C ILE A 14 -16.28 -19.77 -1.91
N GLU A 15 -17.10 -19.92 -0.86
CA GLU A 15 -17.00 -19.11 0.37
C GLU A 15 -15.61 -19.22 1.01
N ILE A 16 -15.09 -20.44 1.17
CA ILE A 16 -13.75 -20.68 1.72
C ILE A 16 -12.66 -20.03 0.83
N ALA A 17 -12.81 -20.10 -0.50
CA ALA A 17 -11.85 -19.49 -1.41
C ALA A 17 -11.88 -17.96 -1.33
N MET A 18 -13.07 -17.36 -1.22
CA MET A 18 -13.25 -15.90 -1.07
C MET A 18 -12.64 -15.38 0.23
N ASP A 19 -12.86 -16.08 1.35
CA ASP A 19 -12.27 -15.73 2.64
C ASP A 19 -10.74 -15.72 2.60
N LYS A 20 -10.15 -16.72 1.94
CA LYS A 20 -8.70 -16.79 1.77
C LYS A 20 -8.17 -15.65 0.89
N HIS A 21 -8.89 -15.32 -0.20
CA HIS A 21 -8.52 -14.23 -1.08
C HIS A 21 -8.57 -12.87 -0.36
N ASN A 22 -9.63 -12.60 0.39
CA ASN A 22 -9.78 -11.34 1.13
C ASN A 22 -8.65 -11.14 2.15
N LYS A 23 -8.28 -12.18 2.90
CA LYS A 23 -7.14 -12.12 3.83
C LYS A 23 -5.83 -11.78 3.10
N THR A 24 -5.60 -12.40 1.95
CA THR A 24 -4.41 -12.16 1.13
C THR A 24 -4.39 -10.73 0.59
N ALA A 25 -5.52 -10.26 0.07
CA ALA A 25 -5.69 -8.90 -0.44
C ALA A 25 -5.46 -7.84 0.64
N THR A 26 -5.93 -8.06 1.88
CA THR A 26 -5.67 -7.18 3.02
C THR A 26 -4.18 -7.07 3.34
N VAL A 27 -3.45 -8.17 3.33
CA VAL A 27 -2.00 -8.15 3.59
C VAL A 27 -1.26 -7.40 2.48
N ILE A 28 -1.62 -7.67 1.22
CA ILE A 28 -1.00 -6.99 0.08
C ILE A 28 -1.28 -5.49 0.11
N SER A 29 -2.52 -5.08 0.41
CA SER A 29 -2.89 -3.66 0.47
C SER A 29 -2.20 -2.94 1.63
N ALA A 30 -2.03 -3.60 2.78
CA ALA A 30 -1.29 -3.05 3.91
C ALA A 30 0.20 -2.82 3.57
N ILE A 31 0.85 -3.79 2.93
CA ILE A 31 2.24 -3.68 2.49
C ILE A 31 2.41 -2.55 1.46
N LEU A 32 1.53 -2.50 0.45
CA LEU A 32 1.58 -1.45 -0.57
C LEU A 32 1.35 -0.06 0.04
N GLY A 33 0.37 0.07 0.94
CA GLY A 33 0.11 1.32 1.65
C GLY A 33 1.30 1.76 2.49
N PHE A 34 1.98 0.82 3.15
CA PHE A 34 3.19 1.10 3.91
C PHE A 34 4.33 1.61 3.02
N PHE A 35 4.58 0.96 1.87
CA PHE A 35 5.59 1.43 0.91
C PHE A 35 5.26 2.81 0.35
N CYS A 36 3.99 3.08 0.04
CA CYS A 36 3.55 4.40 -0.41
C CYS A 36 3.81 5.47 0.65
N LEU A 37 3.49 5.18 1.91
CA LEU A 37 3.74 6.09 3.03
C LEU A 37 5.23 6.31 3.26
N ALA A 38 6.05 5.25 3.20
CA ALA A 38 7.50 5.35 3.32
C ALA A 38 8.10 6.23 2.22
N ALA A 39 7.67 6.05 0.96
CA ALA A 39 8.09 6.90 -0.15
C ALA A 39 7.63 8.36 0.01
N PHE A 40 6.42 8.58 0.54
CA PHE A 40 5.92 9.93 0.83
C PHE A 40 6.75 10.64 1.91
N VAL A 41 7.05 9.95 3.01
CA VAL A 41 7.86 10.48 4.11
C VAL A 41 9.30 10.74 3.66
N ASP A 42 9.88 9.88 2.83
CA ASP A 42 11.20 10.13 2.20
C ASP A 42 11.20 11.42 1.38
N GLY A 43 10.16 11.63 0.56
CA GLY A 43 9.95 12.87 -0.20
C GLY A 43 9.79 14.11 0.70
N LEU A 44 9.01 13.99 1.78
CA LEU A 44 8.83 15.08 2.75
C LEU A 44 10.13 15.45 3.44
N PHE A 45 10.94 14.47 3.85
CA PHE A 45 12.23 14.76 4.48
C PHE A 45 13.26 15.35 3.51
N ARG A 46 13.17 15.00 2.22
CA ARG A 46 13.97 15.63 1.16
C ARG A 46 13.58 17.10 0.96
N LEU A 47 12.28 17.42 1.01
CA LEU A 47 11.76 18.79 0.98
C LEU A 47 12.25 19.62 2.18
N LEU A 48 12.35 19.01 3.37
CA LEU A 48 12.87 19.65 4.58
C LEU A 48 14.41 19.72 4.64
N GLY A 49 15.12 19.18 3.64
CA GLY A 49 16.59 19.21 3.59
C GLY A 49 17.29 18.25 4.56
N ARG A 50 16.56 17.32 5.20
CA ARG A 50 17.15 16.32 6.11
C ARG A 50 17.78 15.14 5.38
N ILE A 51 17.33 14.88 4.15
CA ILE A 51 17.80 13.83 3.24
C ILE A 51 18.45 14.51 2.02
N PRO A 52 19.61 14.01 1.54
CA PRO A 52 20.32 14.58 0.39
C PRO A 52 19.50 14.52 -0.90
N PRO A 53 19.79 15.39 -1.88
CA PRO A 53 19.12 15.38 -3.18
C PRO A 53 19.36 14.07 -3.92
N PHE A 54 18.36 13.62 -4.67
CA PHE A 54 18.42 12.38 -5.45
C PHE A 54 18.41 12.71 -6.94
N LEU A 55 19.25 12.02 -7.72
CA LEU A 55 19.40 12.26 -9.17
C LEU A 55 19.68 13.72 -9.54
N GLY A 56 20.34 14.48 -8.67
CA GLY A 56 20.63 15.90 -8.89
C GLY A 56 19.42 16.83 -8.78
N LEU A 57 18.26 16.33 -8.34
CA LEU A 57 17.09 17.15 -8.05
C LEU A 57 17.11 17.57 -6.58
N ASP A 58 17.39 18.85 -6.35
CA ASP A 58 17.22 19.48 -5.04
C ASP A 58 15.84 20.14 -4.96
N VAL A 59 15.03 19.64 -4.03
CA VAL A 59 13.67 20.14 -3.76
C VAL A 59 13.59 20.82 -2.41
N ASN A 60 14.72 21.07 -1.74
CA ASN A 60 14.74 21.68 -0.42
C ASN A 60 14.19 23.12 -0.44
N ILE A 61 13.18 23.40 0.39
CA ILE A 61 12.55 24.73 0.48
C ILE A 61 13.03 25.55 1.69
N ILE A 62 13.75 24.95 2.63
CA ILE A 62 14.19 25.62 3.86
C ILE A 62 15.01 26.90 3.58
N PRO A 63 15.96 26.92 2.63
CA PRO A 63 16.72 28.13 2.32
C PRO A 63 15.84 29.30 1.86
N SER A 64 14.78 29.00 1.10
CA SER A 64 13.84 30.00 0.57
C SER A 64 12.90 30.57 1.63
N LEU A 65 12.69 29.87 2.74
CA LEU A 65 11.84 30.32 3.86
C LEU A 65 12.61 31.20 4.87
N ILE A 66 13.90 30.95 5.05
CA ILE A 66 14.76 31.71 5.98
C ILE A 66 15.23 33.03 5.37
N GLY A 67 15.20 33.14 4.03
CA GLY A 67 15.61 34.34 3.29
C GLY A 67 14.52 35.42 3.11
N GLN A 68 13.36 35.31 3.78
CA GLN A 68 12.36 36.38 3.89
C GLN A 68 12.54 37.22 5.16
#